data_AF-A0A1C6IV49-F1
#
_entry.id   AF-A0A1C6IV49-F1
#
_cell.length_a   1.000
_cell.length_b   1.000
_cell.length_c   1.000
_cell.angle_alpha   90.00
_cell.angle_beta   90.00
_cell.angle_gamma   90.00
#
_symmetry.space_group_name_H-M   'P 1'
#
loop_
_entity.id
_entity.type
_entity.pdbx_description
1 polymer ?
#
loop_
_entity_poly.entity_id
_entity_poly.type
_entity_poly.pdbx_seq_one_letter_code
_entity_poly.pdbx_strand_id
1 'polypeptide(L)'
;MKKHESRLSRDILLEQMRRLACAKVNDAVKLAYLPEEERESIGRLDLAALTEFRRSGAGTVELKFTDRMKALERLLELSGPSGEEQLEQLFRRMEDREE
;
A
#
# COMPACT_ATOMS: atom_id res chain seq x y z
N MET A 1 -37.26 0.05 4.66
CA MET A 1 -36.10 -0.39 3.83
C MET A 1 -34.97 0.62 4.01
N LYS A 2 -33.90 0.27 4.73
CA LYS A 2 -32.69 1.11 4.82
C LYS A 2 -31.53 0.30 4.26
N LYS A 3 -31.26 0.47 2.96
CA LYS A 3 -30.04 -0.06 2.34
C LYS A 3 -28.87 0.74 2.91
N HIS A 4 -28.08 0.11 3.77
CA HIS A 4 -26.75 0.59 4.13
C HIS A 4 -25.83 0.43 2.90
N GLU A 5 -25.98 1.29 1.90
CA GLU A 5 -24.93 1.49 0.89
C GLU A 5 -23.92 2.48 1.44
N SER A 6 -23.03 2.03 2.33
CA SER A 6 -21.70 2.65 2.41
C SER A 6 -20.86 2.11 1.26
N ARG A 7 -21.34 2.30 0.01
CA ARG A 7 -20.54 2.02 -1.18
C ARG A 7 -19.51 3.13 -1.25
N LEU A 8 -18.27 2.82 -0.86
CA LEU A 8 -17.11 3.64 -1.20
C LEU A 8 -17.24 4.01 -2.68
N SER A 9 -17.27 5.30 -3.01
CA SER A 9 -17.38 5.72 -4.41
C SER A 9 -16.19 5.14 -5.19
N ARG A 10 -16.38 4.92 -6.50
CA ARG A 10 -15.35 4.36 -7.38
C ARG A 10 -14.02 5.10 -7.24
N ASP A 11 -14.08 6.42 -7.12
CA ASP A 11 -12.91 7.30 -6.97
C ASP A 11 -12.14 7.03 -5.66
N ILE A 12 -12.86 6.78 -4.55
CA ILE A 12 -12.22 6.43 -3.28
C ILE A 12 -11.51 5.08 -3.40
N LEU A 13 -12.13 4.10 -4.05
CA LEU A 13 -11.51 2.79 -4.27
C LEU A 13 -10.27 2.87 -5.14
N LEU A 14 -10.31 3.64 -6.23
CA LEU A 14 -9.17 3.86 -7.11
C LEU A 14 -8.02 4.55 -6.35
N GLU A 15 -8.30 5.55 -5.52
CA GLU A 15 -7.25 6.22 -4.74
C GLU A 15 -6.64 5.29 -3.67
N GLN A 16 -7.43 4.45 -3.01
CA GLN A 16 -6.89 3.46 -2.06
C GLN A 16 -6.02 2.41 -2.76
N MET A 17 -6.45 1.92 -3.93
CA MET A 17 -5.68 0.95 -4.72
C MET A 17 -4.37 1.58 -5.23
N ARG A 18 -4.42 2.84 -5.66
CA ARG A 18 -3.22 3.61 -6.03
C ARG A 18 -2.28 3.78 -4.85
N ARG A 19 -2.79 4.09 -3.66
CA ARG A 19 -1.98 4.19 -2.44
C ARG A 19 -1.25 2.88 -2.16
N LEU A 20 -1.92 1.73 -2.26
CA LEU A 20 -1.31 0.42 -2.05
C LEU A 20 -0.24 0.08 -3.11
N ALA A 21 -0.52 0.36 -4.38
CA ALA A 21 0.41 0.13 -5.47
C ALA A 21 1.70 0.96 -5.35
N CYS A 22 1.58 2.21 -4.87
CA CYS A 22 2.71 3.14 -4.72
C CYS A 22 3.27 3.21 -3.29
N ALA A 23 2.77 2.40 -2.34
CA ALA A 23 3.17 2.49 -0.93
C ALA A 23 4.64 2.13 -0.74
N LYS A 24 5.39 2.99 -0.05
CA LYS A 24 6.78 2.74 0.33
C LYS A 24 6.85 1.69 1.45
N VAL A 25 7.99 1.00 1.53
CA VAL A 25 8.22 -0.04 2.57
C VAL A 25 9.14 0.45 3.70
N ASN A 26 9.72 1.64 3.56
CA ASN A 26 10.75 2.17 4.46
C ASN A 26 10.29 2.21 5.92
N ASP A 27 9.03 2.57 6.17
CA ASP A 27 8.49 2.65 7.52
C ASP A 27 8.26 1.27 8.15
N ALA A 28 7.92 0.25 7.33
CA ALA A 28 7.87 -1.13 7.79
C ALA A 28 9.27 -1.70 8.08
N VAL A 29 10.28 -1.31 7.28
CA VAL A 29 11.68 -1.63 7.56
C VAL A 29 12.11 -0.94 8.85
N LYS A 30 11.78 0.34 9.04
CA LYS A 30 12.04 1.08 10.28
C LYS A 30 11.40 0.38 11.49
N LEU A 31 10.15 -0.06 11.36
CA LEU A 31 9.45 -0.81 12.40
C LEU A 31 10.20 -2.08 12.83
N ALA A 32 10.84 -2.80 11.89
CA ALA A 32 11.60 -4.02 12.19
C ALA A 32 12.79 -3.79 13.13
N TYR A 33 13.38 -2.59 13.08
CA TYR A 33 14.54 -2.21 13.90
C TYR A 33 14.22 -1.20 15.00
N LEU A 34 12.94 -0.85 15.16
CA LEU A 34 12.53 0.19 16.10
C LEU A 34 12.84 -0.24 17.54
N PRO A 35 13.57 0.58 18.32
CA PRO A 35 13.85 0.29 19.71
C PRO A 35 12.60 0.46 20.58
N GLU A 36 12.59 -0.15 21.76
CA GLU A 36 11.41 -0.20 22.64
C GLU A 36 11.01 1.19 23.15
N GLU A 37 12.00 2.04 23.37
CA GLU A 37 11.89 3.43 23.79
C GLU A 37 11.15 4.29 22.76
N GLU A 38 11.17 3.89 21.48
CA GLU A 38 10.53 4.61 20.37
C GLU A 38 9.16 4.05 19.98
N ARG A 39 8.58 3.13 20.77
CA ARG A 39 7.26 2.52 20.46
C ARG A 39 6.14 3.52 20.24
N GLU A 40 6.18 4.68 20.88
CA GLU A 40 5.19 5.75 20.68
C GLU A 40 5.20 6.29 19.23
N SER A 41 6.30 6.11 18.50
CA SER A 41 6.42 6.53 17.10
C SER A 41 5.69 5.60 16.11
N ILE A 42 5.31 4.38 16.53
CA ILE A 42 4.69 3.38 15.64
C ILE A 42 3.41 3.93 15.00
N GLY A 43 2.62 4.69 15.74
CA GLY A 43 1.37 5.29 15.23
C GLY A 43 1.56 6.31 14.12
N ARG A 44 2.81 6.75 13.85
CA ARG A 44 3.15 7.72 12.81
C ARG A 44 3.72 7.08 11.54
N LEU A 45 3.97 5.77 11.55
CA LEU A 45 4.53 5.03 10.43
C LEU A 45 3.49 4.79 9.34
N ASP A 46 3.85 5.00 8.07
CA ASP A 46 3.03 4.58 6.94
C ASP A 46 3.26 3.10 6.64
N LEU A 47 2.38 2.26 7.20
CA LEU A 47 2.44 0.80 7.06
C LEU A 47 1.46 0.29 5.99
N ALA A 48 1.00 1.14 5.07
CA ALA A 48 0.00 0.75 4.06
C ALA A 48 0.41 -0.43 3.18
N ALA A 49 1.71 -0.61 2.92
CA ALA A 49 2.22 -1.76 2.16
C ALA A 49 2.34 -3.04 2.99
N LEU A 50 2.31 -2.98 4.33
CA LEU A 50 2.63 -4.10 5.22
C LEU A 50 1.40 -4.97 5.45
N THR A 51 1.49 -6.25 5.11
CA THR A 51 0.41 -7.24 5.28
C THR A 51 0.67 -8.21 6.42
N GLU A 52 1.94 -8.48 6.74
CA GLU A 52 2.33 -9.30 7.88
C GLU A 52 3.60 -8.75 8.54
N PHE A 53 3.62 -8.74 9.87
CA PHE A 53 4.79 -8.44 10.68
C PHE A 53 4.96 -9.54 11.72
N ARG A 54 6.13 -10.19 11.75
CA ARG A 54 6.45 -11.21 12.75
C ARG A 54 7.84 -10.98 13.29
N ARG A 55 7.97 -10.99 14.62
CA ARG A 55 9.27 -11.00 15.31
C ARG A 55 9.38 -12.26 16.14
N SER A 56 10.39 -13.08 15.87
CA SER A 56 10.66 -14.29 16.65
C SER A 56 11.39 -13.95 17.94
N GLY A 57 11.31 -14.84 18.94
CA GLY A 57 12.07 -14.69 20.18
C GLY A 57 13.60 -14.73 19.99
N ALA A 58 14.07 -15.26 18.85
CA ALA A 58 15.48 -15.26 18.44
C ALA A 58 15.91 -13.96 17.74
N GLY A 59 15.00 -12.97 17.60
CA GLY A 59 15.30 -11.67 17.00
C GLY A 59 15.14 -11.59 15.48
N THR A 60 14.80 -12.70 14.81
CA THR A 60 14.46 -12.67 13.37
C THR A 60 13.15 -11.91 13.16
N VAL A 61 13.15 -10.97 12.23
CA VAL A 61 11.94 -10.26 11.78
C VAL A 61 11.59 -10.70 10.38
N GLU A 62 10.32 -11.09 10.18
CA GLU A 62 9.74 -11.39 8.88
C GLU A 62 8.67 -10.33 8.56
N LEU A 63 8.75 -9.78 7.35
CA LEU A 63 7.80 -8.80 6.83
C LEU A 63 7.20 -9.35 5.54
N LYS A 64 5.89 -9.21 5.37
CA LYS A 64 5.23 -9.42 4.08
C LYS A 64 4.56 -8.14 3.62
N PHE A 65 4.60 -7.92 2.31
CA PHE A 65 4.05 -6.74 1.69
C PHE A 65 2.90 -7.08 0.77
N THR A 66 2.07 -6.09 0.49
CA THR A 66 1.06 -6.14 -0.55
C THR A 66 1.73 -6.41 -1.90
N ASP A 67 1.14 -7.30 -2.69
CA ASP A 67 1.55 -7.53 -4.07
C ASP A 67 1.18 -6.30 -4.91
N ARG A 68 2.18 -5.47 -5.20
CA ARG A 68 2.01 -4.22 -5.95
C ARG A 68 1.53 -4.47 -7.38
N MET A 69 2.05 -5.51 -8.03
CA MET A 69 1.65 -5.84 -9.40
C MET A 69 0.19 -6.23 -9.43
N LYS A 70 -0.25 -7.09 -8.50
CA LYS A 70 -1.65 -7.45 -8.38
C LYS A 70 -2.54 -6.26 -8.02
N ALA A 71 -2.09 -5.33 -7.18
CA ALA A 71 -2.85 -4.11 -6.89
C ALA A 71 -3.01 -3.22 -8.14
N LEU A 72 -1.96 -3.09 -8.95
CA LEU A 72 -1.96 -2.35 -10.21
C LEU A 72 -2.87 -2.99 -11.27
N GLU A 73 -2.81 -4.31 -11.44
CA GLU A 73 -3.70 -5.07 -12.34
C GLU A 73 -5.17 -4.85 -11.98
N ARG A 74 -5.50 -4.88 -10.68
CA ARG A 74 -6.87 -4.61 -10.22
C ARG A 74 -7.28 -3.15 -10.41
N LEU A 75 -6.37 -2.21 -10.23
CA LEU A 75 -6.63 -0.80 -10.50
C LEU A 75 -6.95 -0.59 -11.99
N LEU A 76 -6.21 -1.25 -12.89
CA LEU A 76 -6.45 -1.26 -14.34
C LEU A 76 -7.86 -1.77 -14.68
N GLU A 77 -8.23 -2.96 -14.19
CA GLU A 77 -9.56 -3.55 -14.40
C GLU A 77 -10.69 -2.59 -13.98
N LEU A 78 -10.49 -1.85 -12.89
CA LEU A 78 -11.48 -0.95 -12.32
C LEU A 78 -11.50 0.45 -12.96
N SER A 79 -10.53 0.77 -13.82
CA SER A 79 -10.37 2.11 -14.43
C SER A 79 -11.23 2.31 -15.69
N GLY A 80 -11.74 1.23 -16.30
CA GLY A 80 -12.65 1.28 -17.45
C GLY A 80 -11.95 1.18 -18.82
N PRO A 81 -12.62 1.53 -19.93
CA PRO A 81 -12.17 1.20 -21.30
C PRO A 81 -10.81 1.79 -21.71
N SER A 82 -10.28 2.78 -20.99
CA SER A 82 -8.99 3.45 -21.26
C SER A 82 -7.93 3.14 -20.19
N GLY A 83 -8.04 1.99 -19.52
CA GLY A 83 -7.14 1.61 -18.42
C GLY A 83 -5.66 1.52 -18.83
N GLU A 84 -5.35 1.04 -20.04
CA GLU A 84 -3.95 0.85 -20.50
C GLU A 84 -3.18 2.18 -20.56
N GLU A 85 -3.82 3.23 -21.10
CA GLU A 85 -3.25 4.58 -21.20
C GLU A 85 -3.03 5.22 -19.81
N GLN A 86 -3.87 4.86 -18.83
CA GLN A 86 -3.73 5.28 -17.44
C GLN A 86 -2.62 4.52 -16.70
N LEU A 87 -2.40 3.25 -17.07
CA LEU A 87 -1.33 2.43 -16.51
C LEU A 87 0.05 2.91 -16.98
N GLU A 88 0.20 3.26 -18.26
CA GLU A 88 1.44 3.86 -18.78
C GLU A 88 1.78 5.18 -18.07
N GLN A 89 0.78 6.04 -17.83
CA GLN A 89 0.98 7.27 -17.06
C GLN A 89 1.36 7.01 -15.60
N LEU A 90 0.80 5.96 -14.99
CA LEU A 90 1.12 5.57 -13.62
C LEU A 90 2.55 5.04 -13.51
N PHE A 91 2.99 4.18 -14.44
CA PHE A 91 4.36 3.67 -14.47
C PHE A 91 5.37 4.79 -14.63
N ARG A 92 5.16 5.70 -15.59
CA ARG A 92 6.03 6.87 -15.77
C ARG A 92 6.15 7.69 -14.48
N ARG A 93 5.04 7.91 -13.78
CA ARG A 93 5.02 8.67 -12.53
C ARG A 93 5.66 7.93 -11.34
N MET A 94 5.73 6.60 -11.40
CA MET A 94 6.44 5.80 -10.42
C MET A 94 7.95 5.84 -10.67
N GLU A 95 8.37 5.75 -11.93
CA GLU A 95 9.77 5.90 -12.37
C GLU A 95 10.30 7.30 -12.01
N ASP A 96 9.52 8.36 -12.26
CA ASP A 96 9.87 9.74 -11.92
C ASP A 96 9.98 10.02 -10.40
N ARG A 97 9.52 9.10 -9.54
CA ARG A 97 9.61 9.22 -8.07
C ARG A 97 10.80 8.48 -7.47
N GLU A 98 11.55 7.74 -8.29
CA GLU A 98 12.75 7.03 -7.88
C GLU A 98 14.04 7.86 -8.07
N GLU A 99 13.95 9.06 -8.67
CA GLU A 99 14.98 10.13 -8.69
C GLU A 99 14.78 11.16 -7.57
#